data_AF-A0A1G2G073-F1
#
_entry.id   AF-A0A1G2G073-F1
#
_cell.length_a   1.000
_cell.length_b   1.000
_cell.length_c   1.000
_cell.angle_alpha   90.00
_cell.angle_beta   90.00
_cell.angle_gamma   90.00
#
_symmetry.space_group_name_H-M   'P 1'
#
loop_
_entity.id
_entity.type
_entity.pdbx_description
1 polymer ?
#
loop_
_entity_poly.entity_id
_entity_poly.type
_entity_poly.pdbx_seq_one_letter_code
_entity_poly.pdbx_strand_id
1 'polypeptide(L)'
;MKTIRIVLLILIIIGIGLLATQRFWVPKLVTAIMNYTDEADPSQTLIFEKRASWGPCPYEGGCFEMLYLYKSGKIVVDNENGRHENQLSKEFMERFNQTVEQTGIMQKKCVMPLTADYSVSYTIVHDGKKKNIESRGCEEELKTIDALFKAQD
;
A
#
# COMPACT_ATOMS: atom_id res chain seq x y z
N MET A 1 -6.34 -19.82 -62.30
CA MET A 1 -6.25 -18.42 -61.82
C MET A 1 -7.52 -17.88 -61.16
N LYS A 2 -8.74 -18.21 -61.62
CA LYS A 2 -9.99 -17.70 -61.01
C LYS A 2 -10.30 -18.29 -59.62
N THR A 3 -10.00 -19.56 -59.39
CA THR A 3 -10.24 -20.27 -58.11
C THR A 3 -9.37 -19.74 -56.96
N ILE A 4 -8.11 -19.42 -57.23
CA ILE A 4 -7.18 -18.86 -56.22
C ILE A 4 -7.67 -17.50 -55.69
N ARG A 5 -8.23 -16.65 -56.55
CA ARG A 5 -8.78 -15.35 -56.15
C ARG A 5 -10.00 -15.48 -55.24
N ILE A 6 -10.84 -16.49 -55.46
CA ILE A 6 -12.03 -16.74 -54.64
C ILE A 6 -11.63 -17.23 -53.25
N VAL A 7 -10.66 -18.14 -53.16
CA VAL A 7 -10.15 -18.65 -51.87
C VAL A 7 -9.52 -17.53 -51.03
N LEU A 8 -8.77 -16.62 -51.67
CA LEU A 8 -8.17 -15.46 -50.99
C LEU A 8 -9.22 -14.52 -50.40
N LEU A 9 -10.31 -14.25 -51.12
CA LEU A 9 -11.39 -13.39 -50.62
C LEU A 9 -12.10 -14.00 -49.40
N ILE A 10 -12.31 -15.32 -49.39
CA ILE A 10 -12.93 -16.02 -48.27
C ILE A 10 -12.07 -15.91 -47.01
N LEU A 11 -10.75 -16.11 -47.13
CA LEU A 11 -9.82 -15.99 -45.99
C LEU A 11 -9.79 -14.58 -45.40
N ILE A 12 -9.87 -13.54 -46.25
CA ILE A 12 -9.94 -12.15 -45.81
C ILE A 12 -11.22 -11.89 -45.01
N ILE A 13 -12.37 -12.37 -45.49
CA ILE A 13 -13.66 -12.19 -44.79
C ILE A 13 -13.65 -12.88 -43.42
N ILE A 14 -13.10 -14.10 -43.34
CA ILE A 14 -12.97 -14.83 -42.07
C ILE A 14 -12.04 -14.09 -41.11
N GLY A 15 -10.90 -13.59 -41.61
CA GLY A 15 -9.94 -12.83 -40.81
C GLY A 15 -10.55 -11.54 -40.23
N ILE A 16 -11.31 -10.79 -41.04
CA ILE A 16 -12.00 -9.58 -40.60
C ILE A 16 -13.09 -9.91 -39.57
N GLY A 17 -13.83 -11.01 -39.78
CA GLY A 17 -14.85 -11.49 -38.83
C GLY A 17 -14.25 -11.85 -37.47
N LEU A 18 -13.12 -12.56 -37.45
CA LEU A 18 -12.39 -12.90 -36.22
C LEU A 18 -11.85 -11.66 -35.49
N LEU A 19 -11.34 -10.67 -36.21
CA LEU A 19 -10.86 -9.42 -35.60
C LEU A 19 -12.00 -8.59 -35.00
N ALA A 20 -13.16 -8.55 -35.65
CA ALA A 20 -14.32 -7.81 -35.17
C ALA A 20 -14.90 -8.40 -33.88
N THR A 21 -14.96 -9.74 -33.78
CA THR A 21 -15.47 -10.41 -32.57
C THR A 21 -14.52 -10.24 -31.38
N GLN A 22 -13.20 -10.32 -31.62
CA GLN A 22 -12.19 -10.05 -30.58
C GLN A 22 -12.29 -8.62 -30.04
N ARG A 23 -12.45 -7.62 -30.92
CA ARG A 23 -12.53 -6.20 -30.50
C ARG A 23 -13.73 -5.90 -29.60
N PHE A 24 -14.84 -6.63 -29.74
CA PHE A 24 -16.07 -6.35 -28.98
C PHE A 24 -16.20 -7.15 -27.68
N TRP A 25 -15.65 -8.37 -27.62
CA TRP A 25 -15.77 -9.23 -26.44
C TRP A 25 -14.65 -9.05 -25.42
N VAL A 26 -13.42 -8.80 -25.88
CA VAL A 26 -12.25 -8.64 -24.99
C VAL A 26 -12.41 -7.50 -23.97
N PRO A 27 -12.93 -6.31 -24.31
CA PRO A 27 -13.05 -5.22 -23.35
C PRO A 27 -13.99 -5.57 -22.18
N LYS A 28 -15.13 -6.23 -22.46
CA LYS A 28 -16.12 -6.59 -21.42
C LYS A 28 -15.56 -7.62 -20.43
N LEU A 29 -14.77 -8.57 -20.92
CA LEU A 29 -14.13 -9.57 -20.08
C LEU A 29 -13.06 -8.92 -19.17
N VAL A 30 -12.26 -8.00 -19.72
CA VAL A 30 -11.24 -7.28 -18.95
C VAL A 30 -11.87 -6.40 -17.88
N THR A 31 -12.94 -5.66 -18.18
CA THR A 31 -13.64 -4.83 -17.18
C THR A 31 -14.24 -5.67 -16.05
N ALA A 32 -14.80 -6.85 -16.35
CA ALA A 32 -15.33 -7.75 -15.33
C ALA A 32 -14.23 -8.32 -14.41
N ILE A 33 -13.06 -8.64 -14.96
CA ILE A 33 -11.90 -9.11 -14.18
C ILE A 33 -11.33 -7.98 -13.30
N MET A 34 -11.26 -6.75 -13.82
CA MET A 34 -10.80 -5.58 -13.06
C MET A 34 -11.72 -5.26 -11.88
N ASN A 35 -13.04 -5.36 -12.05
CA ASN A 35 -13.98 -5.15 -10.95
C ASN A 35 -13.92 -6.25 -9.87
N TYR A 36 -13.58 -7.48 -10.24
CA TYR A 36 -13.46 -8.59 -9.26
C TYR A 36 -12.16 -8.52 -8.44
N THR A 37 -11.13 -7.85 -8.95
CA THR A 37 -9.85 -7.69 -8.23
C THR A 37 -9.81 -6.46 -7.32
N ASP A 38 -10.85 -5.63 -7.33
CA ASP A 38 -10.95 -4.41 -6.51
C ASP A 38 -11.75 -4.61 -5.21
N GLU A 39 -12.31 -5.80 -4.97
CA GLU A 39 -12.77 -6.19 -3.63
C GLU A 39 -11.57 -6.66 -2.78
N ALA A 40 -10.61 -5.77 -2.58
CA ALA A 40 -9.63 -5.93 -1.52
C ALA A 40 -10.40 -5.99 -0.20
N ASP A 41 -10.24 -7.07 0.56
CA ASP A 41 -10.84 -7.22 1.88
C ASP A 41 -10.57 -5.93 2.69
N PRO A 42 -11.61 -5.18 3.10
CA PRO A 42 -11.44 -3.92 3.83
C PRO A 42 -10.71 -4.14 5.18
N SER A 43 -10.66 -5.38 5.69
CA SER A 43 -9.90 -5.77 6.87
C SER A 43 -8.37 -5.81 6.62
N GLN A 44 -7.94 -5.99 5.37
CA GLN A 44 -6.55 -5.90 4.91
C GLN A 44 -6.17 -4.48 4.45
N THR A 45 -7.01 -3.48 4.71
CA THR A 45 -6.68 -2.08 4.43
C THR A 45 -5.61 -1.60 5.41
N LEU A 46 -4.44 -1.24 4.88
CA LEU A 46 -3.35 -0.61 5.64
C LEU A 46 -3.79 0.77 6.15
N ILE A 47 -3.69 0.99 7.45
CA ILE A 47 -4.04 2.27 8.09
C ILE A 47 -2.83 3.02 8.64
N PHE A 48 -1.75 2.31 8.92
CA PHE A 48 -0.48 2.91 9.30
C PHE A 48 0.69 2.09 8.79
N GLU A 49 1.70 2.80 8.32
CA GLU A 49 2.97 2.24 7.88
C GLU A 49 4.10 3.10 8.43
N LYS A 50 5.12 2.45 8.95
CA LYS A 50 6.40 3.09 9.27
C LYS A 50 7.50 2.30 8.58
N ARG A 51 8.39 2.99 7.88
CA ARG A 51 9.61 2.41 7.30
C ARG A 51 10.79 3.23 7.80
N ALA A 52 11.61 2.63 8.64
CA ALA A 52 12.85 3.23 9.11
C ALA A 52 14.03 2.45 8.53
N SER A 53 15.07 3.16 8.13
CA SER A 53 16.38 2.61 7.83
C SER A 53 17.48 3.51 8.38
N TRP A 54 18.55 2.89 8.87
CA TRP A 54 19.67 3.60 9.49
C TRP A 54 20.99 2.92 9.22
N GLY A 55 22.07 3.67 9.38
CA GLY A 55 23.43 3.16 9.40
C GLY A 55 24.32 3.92 10.38
N PRO A 56 25.50 3.39 10.73
CA PRO A 56 26.07 2.11 10.31
C PRO A 56 25.42 0.89 10.98
N CYS A 57 25.53 -0.28 10.35
CA CYS A 57 24.90 -1.53 10.80
C CYS A 57 25.91 -2.56 11.30
N PRO A 58 25.59 -3.31 12.36
CA PRO A 58 26.52 -4.25 12.98
C PRO A 58 26.80 -5.52 12.14
N TYR A 59 25.95 -5.85 11.16
CA TYR A 59 26.06 -7.04 10.31
C TYR A 59 26.06 -6.68 8.82
N GLU A 60 26.45 -7.63 7.94
CA GLU A 60 26.33 -7.46 6.49
C GLU A 60 24.86 -7.27 6.09
N GLY A 61 24.52 -6.07 5.58
CA GLY A 61 23.15 -5.70 5.22
C GLY A 61 22.84 -4.23 5.54
N GLY A 62 21.56 -3.90 5.55
CA GLY A 62 21.04 -2.61 6.03
C GLY A 62 20.19 -2.81 7.27
N CYS A 63 20.18 -1.84 8.18
CA CYS A 63 19.34 -1.85 9.36
C CYS A 63 18.00 -1.24 9.01
N PHE A 64 16.94 -1.91 9.40
CA PHE A 64 15.60 -1.46 9.08
C PHE A 64 14.57 -1.94 10.08
N GLU A 65 13.50 -1.17 10.16
CA GLU A 65 12.28 -1.53 10.85
C GLU A 65 11.11 -1.11 9.99
N MET A 66 10.27 -2.08 9.64
CA MET A 66 9.00 -1.85 8.97
C MET A 66 7.86 -2.26 9.88
N LEU A 67 6.92 -1.35 10.11
CA LEU A 67 5.71 -1.61 10.88
C LEU A 67 4.50 -1.36 9.99
N TYR A 68 3.60 -2.34 9.92
CA TYR A 68 2.34 -2.26 9.21
C TYR A 68 1.19 -2.50 10.17
N LEU A 69 0.24 -1.59 10.22
CA LEU A 69 -1.01 -1.74 10.95
C LEU A 69 -2.17 -1.74 9.97
N TYR A 70 -2.99 -2.78 10.05
CA TYR A 70 -4.19 -2.94 9.24
C TYR A 70 -5.45 -2.57 10.02
N LYS A 71 -6.51 -2.21 9.31
CA LYS A 71 -7.81 -1.85 9.89
C LYS A 71 -8.41 -2.97 10.75
N SER A 72 -8.08 -4.23 10.45
CA SER A 72 -8.42 -5.41 11.26
C SER A 72 -7.75 -5.44 12.64
N GLY A 73 -6.77 -4.58 12.90
CA GLY A 73 -5.90 -4.65 14.08
C GLY A 73 -4.76 -5.65 13.93
N LYS A 74 -4.61 -6.30 12.76
CA LYS A 74 -3.39 -7.03 12.45
C LYS A 74 -2.21 -6.05 12.44
N ILE A 75 -1.17 -6.37 13.18
CA ILE A 75 0.12 -5.67 13.13
C ILE A 75 1.18 -6.61 12.57
N VAL A 76 2.07 -6.06 11.76
CA VAL A 76 3.25 -6.76 11.26
C VAL A 76 4.47 -5.90 11.53
N VAL A 77 5.48 -6.48 12.16
CA VAL A 77 6.79 -5.88 12.37
C VAL A 77 7.82 -6.72 11.61
N ASP A 78 8.62 -6.07 10.78
CA ASP A 78 9.62 -6.72 9.92
C ASP A 78 10.94 -5.97 10.07
N ASN A 79 11.95 -6.64 10.63
CA ASN A 79 13.25 -6.07 10.99
C ASN A 79 14.38 -7.11 10.77
N GLU A 80 15.59 -6.83 11.24
CA GLU A 80 16.73 -7.75 11.03
C GLU A 80 16.56 -9.12 11.71
N ASN A 81 15.69 -9.22 12.73
CA ASN A 81 15.40 -10.47 13.44
C ASN A 81 14.28 -11.30 12.77
N GLY A 82 13.67 -10.77 11.72
CA GLY A 82 12.62 -11.41 10.94
C GLY A 82 11.26 -10.73 11.07
N ARG A 83 10.25 -11.41 10.53
CA ARG A 83 8.88 -10.92 10.43
C ARG A 83 8.02 -11.50 11.55
N HIS A 84 7.45 -10.63 12.36
CA HIS A 84 6.55 -10.94 13.45
C HIS A 84 5.16 -10.39 13.17
N GLU A 85 4.13 -11.19 13.41
CA GLU A 85 2.73 -10.78 13.23
C GLU A 85 1.98 -10.98 14.54
N ASN A 86 1.14 -10.00 14.90
CA ASN A 86 0.32 -10.07 16.09
C ASN A 86 -1.08 -9.46 15.82
N GLN A 87 -2.01 -9.69 16.73
CA GLN A 87 -3.37 -9.13 16.67
C GLN A 87 -3.59 -8.16 17.83
N LEU A 88 -3.82 -6.91 17.50
CA LEU A 88 -4.08 -5.85 18.48
C LEU A 88 -5.53 -5.89 18.97
N SER A 89 -5.72 -5.44 20.21
CA SER A 89 -7.05 -5.34 20.83
C SER A 89 -7.86 -4.22 20.17
N LYS A 90 -9.20 -4.32 20.26
CA LYS A 90 -10.10 -3.25 19.80
C LYS A 90 -9.83 -1.92 20.52
N GLU A 91 -9.52 -1.99 21.82
CA GLU A 91 -9.16 -0.81 22.62
C GLU A 91 -7.91 -0.12 22.07
N PHE A 92 -6.89 -0.89 21.67
CA PHE A 92 -5.72 -0.31 21.01
C PHE A 92 -6.13 0.44 19.74
N MET A 93 -6.97 -0.17 18.90
CA MET A 93 -7.39 0.44 17.63
C MET A 93 -8.17 1.73 17.85
N GLU A 94 -9.02 1.78 18.87
CA GLU A 94 -9.74 2.99 19.25
C GLU A 94 -8.78 4.09 19.73
N ARG A 95 -7.81 3.75 20.59
CA ARG A 95 -6.77 4.70 21.04
C ARG A 95 -5.90 5.20 19.91
N PHE A 96 -5.54 4.34 18.95
CA PHE A 96 -4.80 4.72 17.75
C PHE A 96 -5.57 5.76 16.94
N ASN A 97 -6.82 5.48 16.59
CA ASN A 97 -7.66 6.41 15.83
C ASN A 97 -7.83 7.75 16.56
N GLN A 98 -8.11 7.71 17.86
CA GLN A 98 -8.21 8.92 18.70
C GLN A 98 -6.91 9.71 18.71
N THR A 99 -5.76 9.05 18.78
CA THR A 99 -4.44 9.74 18.78
C THR A 99 -4.17 10.41 17.44
N VAL A 100 -4.48 9.74 16.32
CA VAL A 100 -4.34 10.32 14.98
C VAL A 100 -5.24 11.56 14.82
N GLU A 101 -6.46 11.53 15.35
CA GLU A 101 -7.36 12.69 15.33
C GLU A 101 -6.87 13.83 16.23
N GLN A 102 -6.51 13.53 17.47
CA GLN A 102 -6.08 14.51 18.48
C GLN A 102 -4.79 15.22 18.10
N THR A 103 -3.84 14.50 17.51
CA THR A 103 -2.58 15.09 17.02
C THR A 103 -2.80 16.04 15.85
N GLY A 104 -3.94 15.97 15.16
CA GLY A 104 -4.18 16.75 13.93
C GLY A 104 -3.15 16.49 12.84
N ILE A 105 -2.45 15.33 12.91
CA ILE A 105 -1.32 15.05 12.03
C ILE A 105 -1.76 15.01 10.58
N MET A 106 -3.03 14.67 10.29
CA MET A 106 -3.56 14.63 8.93
C MET A 106 -3.61 16.03 8.28
N GLN A 107 -3.86 17.09 9.04
CA GLN A 107 -4.03 18.46 8.54
C GLN A 107 -2.76 19.30 8.65
N LYS A 108 -1.83 18.95 9.55
CA LYS A 108 -0.61 19.73 9.81
C LYS A 108 0.37 19.71 8.63
N LYS A 109 1.01 20.83 8.30
CA LYS A 109 2.08 20.82 7.28
C LYS A 109 3.38 20.31 7.91
N CYS A 110 3.85 19.15 7.47
CA CYS A 110 5.10 18.55 7.95
C CYS A 110 6.25 19.06 7.08
N VAL A 111 7.14 19.89 7.66
CA VAL A 111 8.30 20.46 6.94
C VAL A 111 9.54 19.64 7.24
N MET A 112 10.32 19.32 6.21
CA MET A 112 11.46 18.42 6.28
C MET A 112 12.79 19.19 6.37
N PRO A 113 13.61 18.97 7.41
CA PRO A 113 15.04 19.20 7.35
C PRO A 113 15.78 17.96 6.80
N LEU A 114 16.79 18.17 5.95
CA LEU A 114 17.66 17.09 5.45
C LEU A 114 18.59 16.58 6.57
N THR A 115 18.68 15.25 6.72
CA THR A 115 19.66 14.58 7.60
C THR A 115 20.36 13.46 6.84
N ALA A 116 21.65 13.28 7.10
CA ALA A 116 22.50 12.33 6.38
C ALA A 116 22.91 11.18 7.31
N ASP A 117 22.17 10.05 7.26
CA ASP A 117 22.45 8.75 7.94
C ASP A 117 21.16 8.02 8.38
N TYR A 118 20.06 8.74 8.54
CA TYR A 118 18.77 8.22 8.99
C TYR A 118 17.63 8.59 8.04
N SER A 119 16.86 7.60 7.61
CA SER A 119 15.68 7.78 6.79
C SER A 119 14.48 7.10 7.45
N VAL A 120 13.42 7.87 7.70
CA VAL A 120 12.15 7.33 8.15
C VAL A 120 11.02 7.89 7.30
N SER A 121 10.07 7.05 6.93
CA SER A 121 8.83 7.47 6.29
C SER A 121 7.63 6.82 6.96
N TYR A 122 6.53 7.58 6.98
CA TYR A 122 5.27 7.20 7.58
C TYR A 122 4.15 7.34 6.55
N THR A 123 3.29 6.34 6.48
CA THR A 123 2.01 6.42 5.77
C THR A 123 0.91 6.33 6.81
N ILE A 124 -0.01 7.30 6.83
CA ILE A 124 -1.20 7.26 7.70
C ILE A 124 -2.44 7.36 6.82
N VAL A 125 -3.38 6.44 7.02
CA VAL A 125 -4.70 6.47 6.38
C VAL A 125 -5.77 6.61 7.46
N HIS A 126 -6.50 7.73 7.41
CA HIS A 126 -7.57 8.03 8.35
C HIS A 126 -8.74 8.67 7.60
N ASP A 127 -9.97 8.21 7.85
CA ASP A 127 -11.19 8.66 7.15
C ASP A 127 -11.08 8.68 5.61
N GLY A 128 -10.43 7.66 5.05
CA GLY A 128 -10.22 7.54 3.60
C GLY A 128 -9.18 8.51 3.01
N LYS A 129 -8.56 9.35 3.84
CA LYS A 129 -7.46 10.24 3.42
C LYS A 129 -6.13 9.57 3.73
N LYS A 130 -5.22 9.60 2.76
CA LYS A 130 -3.84 9.11 2.90
C LYS A 130 -2.89 10.28 3.04
N LYS A 131 -1.94 10.17 3.98
CA LYS A 131 -0.85 11.12 4.16
C LYS A 131 0.48 10.38 4.26
N ASN A 132 1.44 10.83 3.46
CA ASN A 132 2.82 10.38 3.54
C ASN A 132 3.65 11.46 4.24
N ILE A 133 4.52 11.06 5.16
CA ILE A 133 5.39 11.95 5.91
C ILE A 133 6.79 11.34 5.85
N GLU A 134 7.74 12.10 5.32
CA GLU A 134 9.15 11.72 5.30
C GLU A 134 9.90 12.47 6.41
N SER A 135 11.00 11.87 6.87
CA SER A 135 11.94 12.27 7.93
C SER A 135 11.72 13.65 8.57
N ARG A 136 11.59 13.66 9.90
CA ARG A 136 11.53 14.83 10.80
C ARG A 136 10.39 15.85 10.58
N GLY A 137 9.52 15.66 9.60
CA GLY A 137 8.25 16.38 9.54
C GLY A 137 7.26 15.87 10.62
N CYS A 138 6.64 16.76 11.39
CA CYS A 138 5.64 16.41 12.41
C CYS A 138 6.17 15.44 13.50
N GLU A 139 7.41 15.65 13.97
CA GLU A 139 8.11 14.77 14.91
C GLU A 139 7.37 14.56 16.25
N GLU A 140 6.76 15.62 16.80
CA GLU A 140 6.01 15.53 18.07
C GLU A 140 4.77 14.62 17.94
N GLU A 141 4.02 14.77 16.85
CA GLU A 141 2.86 13.93 16.57
C GLU A 141 3.26 12.48 16.32
N LEU A 142 4.30 12.27 15.51
CA LEU A 142 4.79 10.94 15.18
C LEU A 142 5.36 10.22 16.41
N LYS A 143 6.07 10.92 17.30
CA LYS A 143 6.51 10.36 18.59
C LYS A 143 5.35 9.92 19.46
N THR A 144 4.26 10.69 19.46
CA THR A 144 3.05 10.35 20.22
C THR A 144 2.39 9.09 19.67
N ILE A 145 2.32 8.95 18.34
CA ILE A 145 1.78 7.75 17.68
C ILE A 145 2.72 6.55 17.91
N ASP A 146 4.03 6.71 17.73
CA ASP A 146 5.02 5.64 17.92
C ASP A 146 5.03 5.11 19.36
N ALA A 147 4.75 5.96 20.36
CA ALA A 147 4.67 5.55 21.76
C ALA A 147 3.55 4.52 22.03
N LEU A 148 2.46 4.52 21.23
CA LEU A 148 1.38 3.56 21.38
C LEU A 148 1.86 2.12 21.16
N PHE A 149 2.76 1.93 20.20
CA PHE A 149 3.27 0.61 19.83
C PHE A 149 4.30 0.06 20.83
N LYS A 150 5.01 0.93 21.54
CA LYS A 150 5.98 0.54 22.58
C LYS A 150 5.35 0.15 23.91
N ALA A 151 4.12 0.61 24.17
CA ALA A 151 3.39 0.32 25.41
C ALA A 151 2.72 -1.07 25.41
N GLN A 152 3.04 -1.93 24.43
CA GLN A 152 2.50 -3.29 24.29
C GLN A 152 3.44 -4.41 24.75
N ASP A 153 4.69 -4.09 25.12
CA ASP A 153 5.62 -5.03 25.75
C ASP A 153 5.37 -5.17 27.26
#